data_AF-A0A3D5ZC78-F1
#
_entry.id   AF-A0A3D5ZC78-F1
#
_cell.length_a   1.000
_cell.length_b   1.000
_cell.length_c   1.000
_cell.angle_alpha   90.00
_cell.angle_beta   90.00
_cell.angle_gamma   90.00
#
_symmetry.space_group_name_H-M   'P 1'
#
loop_
_entity.id
_entity.type
_entity.pdbx_description
1 polymer ?
#
loop_
_entity_poly.entity_id
_entity_poly.type
_entity_poly.pdbx_seq_one_letter_code
_entity_poly.pdbx_strand_id
1 'polypeptide(L)'
;MNFEELLEEYVIEYEKLVEPETEGTIWMCKYAISKSRFKDALRAHNLTESKYRNPMIGNKYARYGFVIFMFSLISLAFIGYLKSK
;
A
#
# COMPACT_ATOMS: atom_id res chain seq x y z
N MET A 1 8.67 -9.40 -2.51
CA MET A 1 7.22 -9.34 -2.22
C MET A 1 6.45 -9.02 -3.48
N ASN A 2 6.45 -10.04 -4.32
CA ASN A 2 5.50 -10.19 -5.42
C ASN A 2 4.16 -10.67 -4.83
N PHE A 3 3.05 -10.49 -5.53
CA PHE A 3 1.73 -10.95 -5.09
C PHE A 3 1.69 -12.48 -4.94
N GLU A 4 2.36 -13.20 -5.83
CA GLU A 4 2.47 -14.67 -5.81
C GLU A 4 3.18 -15.20 -4.55
N GLU A 5 4.28 -14.55 -4.14
CA GLU A 5 5.00 -14.92 -2.91
C GLU A 5 4.10 -14.84 -1.67
N LEU A 6 3.19 -13.86 -1.63
CA LEU A 6 2.22 -13.71 -0.54
C LEU A 6 1.12 -14.78 -0.61
N LEU A 7 0.69 -15.18 -1.80
CA LEU A 7 -0.28 -16.27 -1.96
C LEU A 7 0.30 -17.62 -1.52
N GLU A 8 1.58 -17.87 -1.81
CA GLU A 8 2.32 -19.03 -1.33
C GLU A 8 2.50 -19.02 0.20
N GLU A 9 2.90 -17.88 0.77
CA GLU A 9 3.05 -17.71 2.23
C GLU A 9 1.73 -17.97 2.96
N TYR A 10 0.62 -17.47 2.41
CA TYR A 10 -0.69 -17.69 3.00
C TYR A 10 -1.29 -19.06 2.68
N VAL A 11 -0.64 -19.90 1.86
CA VAL A 11 -1.17 -21.20 1.39
C VAL A 11 -2.55 -21.00 0.75
N ILE A 12 -2.60 -20.14 -0.27
CA ILE A 12 -3.80 -19.85 -1.05
C ILE A 12 -3.59 -20.43 -2.45
N GLU A 13 -4.42 -21.41 -2.81
CA GLU A 13 -4.48 -21.93 -4.18
C GLU A 13 -5.04 -20.84 -5.11
N TYR A 14 -4.38 -20.66 -6.26
CA TYR A 14 -4.77 -19.68 -7.26
C TYR A 14 -4.54 -20.20 -8.67
N GLU A 15 -5.34 -19.74 -9.62
CA GLU A 15 -5.08 -19.89 -11.05
C GLU A 15 -4.67 -18.53 -11.63
N LYS A 16 -3.67 -18.52 -12.51
CA LYS A 16 -3.15 -17.31 -13.13
C LYS A 16 -3.47 -17.30 -14.61
N LEU A 17 -4.04 -16.20 -15.08
CA LEU A 17 -4.27 -15.93 -16.49
C LEU A 17 -3.54 -14.64 -16.87
N VAL A 18 -2.60 -14.75 -17.79
CA VAL A 18 -1.86 -13.60 -18.34
C VAL A 18 -2.41 -13.35 -19.73
N GLU A 19 -3.29 -12.35 -19.83
CA GLU A 19 -3.84 -11.93 -21.12
C GLU A 19 -3.09 -10.68 -21.59
N PRO A 20 -2.61 -10.63 -22.84
CA PRO A 20 -2.33 -9.37 -23.48
C PRO A 20 -3.66 -8.69 -23.75
N GLU A 21 -4.03 -7.68 -22.96
CA GLU A 21 -5.07 -6.77 -23.41
C GLU A 21 -4.49 -5.96 -24.57
N THR A 22 -4.97 -6.26 -25.77
CA THR A 22 -4.95 -5.48 -27.03
C THR A 22 -3.71 -4.60 -27.30
N GLU A 23 -3.10 -4.79 -28.49
CA GLU A 23 -1.94 -4.05 -29.01
C GLU A 23 -1.75 -2.64 -28.42
N GLY A 24 -0.81 -2.51 -27.47
CA GLY A 24 -0.26 -1.22 -27.05
C GLY A 24 -0.30 -0.86 -25.56
N THR A 25 -1.01 -1.58 -24.68
CA THR A 25 -1.19 -1.07 -23.30
C THR A 25 -1.28 -2.16 -22.24
N ILE A 26 -0.27 -2.19 -21.36
CA ILE A 26 -0.25 -2.77 -20.00
C ILE A 26 -0.64 -4.26 -19.89
N TRP A 27 0.35 -5.09 -19.53
CA TRP A 27 0.11 -6.49 -19.16
C TRP A 27 -0.78 -6.59 -17.93
N MET A 28 -1.97 -7.19 -18.07
CA MET A 28 -2.84 -7.50 -16.94
C MET A 28 -2.73 -8.97 -16.57
N CYS A 29 -2.39 -9.22 -15.30
CA CYS A 29 -2.42 -10.55 -14.70
C CYS A 29 -3.71 -10.71 -13.91
N LYS A 30 -4.59 -11.63 -14.35
CA LYS A 30 -5.81 -12.00 -13.63
C LYS A 30 -5.51 -13.22 -12.76
N TYR A 31 -6.00 -13.21 -11.52
CA TYR A 31 -5.86 -14.32 -10.58
C TYR A 31 -7.24 -14.81 -10.16
N ALA A 32 -7.53 -16.09 -10.39
CA ALA A 32 -8.73 -16.73 -9.86
C ALA A 32 -8.42 -17.35 -8.50
N ILE A 33 -9.22 -17.02 -7.50
CA ILE A 33 -9.01 -17.43 -6.10
C ILE A 33 -10.34 -17.92 -5.55
N SER A 34 -10.29 -18.98 -4.74
CA SER A 34 -11.47 -19.49 -4.06
C SER A 34 -12.14 -18.41 -3.20
N LYS A 35 -13.47 -18.34 -3.28
CA LYS A 35 -14.27 -17.33 -2.57
C LYS A 35 -14.08 -17.39 -1.05
N SER A 36 -13.77 -18.56 -0.49
CA SER A 36 -13.51 -18.74 0.94
C SER A 36 -12.24 -18.00 1.40
N ARG A 37 -11.26 -17.84 0.50
CA ARG A 37 -9.94 -17.25 0.76
C ARG A 37 -9.80 -15.84 0.19
N PHE A 38 -10.88 -15.29 -0.35
CA PHE A 38 -10.89 -13.97 -1.00
C PHE A 38 -10.40 -12.85 -0.07
N LYS A 39 -10.77 -12.88 1.22
CA LYS A 39 -10.32 -11.85 2.18
C LYS A 39 -8.81 -11.86 2.38
N ASP A 40 -8.22 -13.05 2.46
CA ASP A 40 -6.78 -13.22 2.67
C ASP A 40 -6.02 -12.79 1.40
N ALA A 41 -6.52 -13.17 0.23
CA ALA A 41 -5.97 -12.74 -1.05
C ALA A 41 -6.10 -11.22 -1.28
N LEU A 42 -7.22 -10.61 -0.87
CA LEU A 42 -7.39 -9.15 -0.94
C LEU A 42 -6.39 -8.44 -0.03
N ARG A 43 -6.13 -9.00 1.16
CA ARG A 43 -5.09 -8.49 2.05
C ARG A 43 -3.70 -8.60 1.43
N ALA A 44 -3.38 -9.73 0.82
CA ALA A 44 -2.15 -9.93 0.07
C ALA A 44 -2.01 -8.89 -1.06
N HIS A 45 -3.07 -8.66 -1.82
CA HIS A 45 -3.10 -7.70 -2.91
C HIS A 45 -2.82 -6.28 -2.42
N ASN A 46 -3.51 -5.85 -1.38
CA ASN A 46 -3.32 -4.52 -0.79
C ASN A 46 -1.90 -4.33 -0.25
N LEU A 47 -1.29 -5.37 0.33
CA LEU A 47 0.09 -5.33 0.80
C LEU A 47 1.06 -5.16 -0.37
N THR A 48 0.91 -5.94 -1.43
CA THR A 48 1.70 -5.79 -2.66
C THR A 48 1.50 -4.42 -3.27
N GLU A 49 0.26 -3.97 -3.45
CA GLU A 49 -0.06 -2.66 -4.02
C GLU A 49 0.58 -1.54 -3.20
N SER A 50 0.46 -1.57 -1.86
CA SER A 50 1.04 -0.56 -0.99
C SER A 50 2.55 -0.42 -1.12
N LYS A 51 3.26 -1.51 -1.49
CA LYS A 51 4.70 -1.54 -1.69
C LYS A 51 5.12 -0.83 -2.99
N TYR A 52 4.34 -1.02 -4.05
CA TYR A 52 4.64 -0.44 -5.37
C TYR A 52 3.90 0.87 -5.62
N ARG A 53 2.94 1.24 -4.77
CA ARG A 53 2.22 2.51 -4.85
C ARG A 53 3.22 3.65 -4.69
N ASN A 54 3.18 4.56 -5.67
CA ASN A 54 3.96 5.78 -5.58
C ASN A 54 3.60 6.51 -4.27
N PRO A 55 4.60 6.85 -3.46
CA PRO A 55 4.30 7.56 -2.24
C PRO A 55 3.68 8.91 -2.55
N MET A 56 2.68 9.30 -1.75
CA MET A 56 1.94 10.56 -1.93
C MET A 56 2.86 11.79 -2.04
N ILE A 57 4.01 11.75 -1.36
CA ILE A 57 5.11 12.71 -1.54
C ILE A 57 6.33 11.93 -2.05
N GLY A 58 6.64 12.10 -3.34
CA GLY A 58 7.77 11.47 -4.01
C GLY A 58 9.12 11.84 -3.41
N ASN A 59 9.28 13.10 -2.96
CA ASN A 59 10.52 13.56 -2.35
C ASN A 59 10.63 13.11 -0.87
N LYS A 60 11.64 12.29 -0.58
CA LYS A 60 11.92 11.76 0.77
C LYS A 60 12.10 12.88 1.80
N TYR A 61 12.80 13.96 1.46
CA TYR A 61 13.03 15.09 2.37
C TYR A 61 11.75 15.86 2.67
N ALA A 62 10.92 16.11 1.66
CA ALA A 62 9.64 16.78 1.84
C ALA A 62 8.70 15.97 2.74
N ARG A 63 8.73 14.64 2.64
CA ARG A 63 7.94 13.76 3.52
C ARG A 63 8.35 13.90 4.99
N TYR A 64 9.64 13.81 5.29
CA TYR A 64 10.11 13.98 6.67
C TYR A 64 9.92 15.42 7.18
N GLY A 65 10.11 16.42 6.31
CA GLY A 65 9.83 17.81 6.63
C GLY A 65 8.38 18.04 7.06
N PHE A 66 7.41 17.45 6.33
CA PHE A 66 6.00 17.54 6.69
C PHE A 66 5.69 16.89 8.04
N VAL A 67 6.26 15.71 8.32
CA VAL A 67 6.09 15.02 9.60
C VAL A 67 6.65 15.86 10.76
N ILE A 68 7.84 16.42 10.60
CA ILE A 68 8.48 17.28 11.61
C ILE A 68 7.64 18.54 11.83
N PHE A 69 7.14 19.15 10.75
CA PHE A 69 6.29 20.34 10.82
C PHE A 69 4.96 20.07 11.56
N MET A 70 4.31 18.94 11.28
CA MET A 70 3.12 18.52 12.05
C MET A 70 3.43 18.34 13.53
N PHE A 71 4.55 17.67 13.86
CA PHE A 71 4.97 17.49 15.25
C PHE A 71 5.28 18.81 15.95
N SER A 72 5.87 19.78 15.26
CA SER A 72 6.17 21.09 15.85
C SER A 72 4.90 21.88 16.12
N LEU A 73 3.90 21.84 15.22
CA LEU A 73 2.59 22.46 15.44
C LEU A 73 1.87 21.87 16.66
N ILE A 74 1.85 20.53 16.77
CA ILE A 74 1.27 19.85 17.94
C ILE A 74 1.99 20.27 19.22
N SER A 75 3.32 20.31 19.20
CA SER A 75 4.13 20.71 20.36
C SER A 75 3.84 22.16 20.77
N LEU A 76 3.76 23.08 19.79
CA LEU A 76 3.43 24.49 20.03
C LEU A 76 2.02 24.64 20.61
N ALA A 77 1.04 23.89 20.09
CA ALA A 77 -0.31 23.89 20.63
C ALA A 77 -0.33 23.40 22.10
N PHE A 78 0.46 22.38 22.41
CA PHE A 78 0.58 21.85 23.78
C PHE A 78 1.21 22.87 24.73
N ILE A 79 2.31 23.52 24.32
CA ILE A 79 2.96 24.58 25.11
C ILE A 79 2.01 25.77 25.29
N GLY A 80 1.30 26.16 24.24
CA GLY A 80 0.31 27.24 24.28
C GLY A 80 -0.83 26.92 25.25
N TYR A 81 -1.35 25.70 25.21
CA TYR A 81 -2.37 25.25 26.16
C TYR A 81 -1.89 25.28 27.61
N LEU A 82 -0.66 24.82 27.86
CA LEU A 82 -0.07 24.83 29.21
C LEU A 82 0.22 26.24 29.73
N LYS A 83 0.67 27.17 28.87
CA LYS A 83 0.93 28.57 29.26
C LYS A 83 -0.32 29.44 29.34
N SER A 84 -1.40 29.04 28.66
CA SER A 84 -2.68 29.77 28.69
C SER A 84 -3.50 29.48 29.96
N LYS A 85 -3.07 28.51 30.77
CA LYS A 85 -3.65 28.17 32.06
C LYS A 85 -2.79 28.74 33.19
#